data_AF-A0A956NFV3-F1
#
_entry.id   AF-A0A956NFV3-F1
#
_cell.length_a   1.000
_cell.length_b   1.000
_cell.length_c   1.000
_cell.angle_alpha   90.00
_cell.angle_beta   90.00
_cell.angle_gamma   90.00
#
_symmetry.space_group_name_H-M   'P 1'
#
loop_
_entity.id
_entity.type
_entity.pdbx_description
1 polymer ?
#
loop_
_entity_poly.entity_id
_entity_poly.type
_entity_poly.pdbx_seq_one_letter_code
_entity_poly.pdbx_strand_id
1 'polypeptide(L)'
;MTHHARHLGHGPAGQVVRLLRNTRVAMGVICALIASLSLSACSEADTARQAVAGAAKTASQRIRTAGIPDAQNVVHRMLTCARAGNWDAYIEFYAESEKLRTDKQRQDLIYRFRSHWSSRVLASLERADQVEPVIDGDQAIFSDDRGVAFVLYRKDDGHWGFRL
;
A
#
# COMPACT_ATOMS: atom_id res chain seq x y z
N MET A 1 -43.47 42.27 -73.50
CA MET A 1 -43.89 41.73 -72.20
C MET A 1 -43.18 40.39 -71.98
N THR A 2 -42.31 40.37 -70.96
CA THR A 2 -41.92 39.23 -70.12
C THR A 2 -41.25 37.98 -70.74
N HIS A 3 -39.91 37.98 -70.62
CA HIS A 3 -38.95 36.90 -70.26
C HIS A 3 -39.00 35.54 -71.01
N HIS A 4 -37.96 35.22 -71.80
CA HIS A 4 -36.74 34.43 -71.46
C HIS A 4 -37.04 32.98 -70.99
N ALA A 5 -36.32 31.90 -71.33
CA ALA A 5 -35.33 31.49 -72.32
C ALA A 5 -34.76 30.14 -71.81
N ARG A 6 -34.35 29.22 -72.72
CA ARG A 6 -33.30 28.17 -72.53
C ARG A 6 -33.61 27.02 -71.55
N HIS A 7 -33.04 25.82 -71.64
CA HIS A 7 -32.13 25.12 -72.55
C HIS A 7 -32.13 23.62 -72.12
N LEU A 8 -31.77 22.72 -73.05
CA LEU A 8 -30.85 21.54 -72.94
C LEU A 8 -30.85 20.70 -71.65
N GLY A 9 -30.78 19.37 -71.66
CA GLY A 9 -30.22 18.45 -72.64
C GLY A 9 -29.56 17.27 -71.91
N HIS A 10 -29.22 16.21 -72.67
CA HIS A 10 -28.09 15.28 -72.52
C HIS A 10 -27.70 14.71 -71.13
N GLY A 11 -27.52 13.38 -71.04
CA GLY A 11 -26.79 12.80 -69.90
C GLY A 11 -26.73 11.27 -69.87
N PRO A 12 -25.60 10.63 -70.25
CA PRO A 12 -25.50 9.20 -70.52
C PRO A 12 -24.69 8.40 -69.46
N ALA A 13 -24.62 7.10 -69.75
CA ALA A 13 -23.66 6.08 -69.32
C ALA A 13 -22.33 6.52 -68.67
N GLY A 14 -21.83 5.68 -67.75
CA GLY A 14 -20.39 5.57 -67.50
C GLY A 14 -19.98 5.03 -66.14
N GLN A 15 -19.26 3.90 -66.17
CA GLN A 15 -18.21 3.52 -65.22
C GLN A 15 -18.58 3.15 -63.78
N VAL A 16 -18.67 1.84 -63.49
CA VAL A 16 -18.14 1.31 -62.21
C VAL A 16 -17.50 -0.07 -62.43
N VAL A 17 -16.44 -0.12 -63.24
CA VAL A 17 -15.40 -1.15 -63.10
C VAL A 17 -14.30 -0.53 -62.25
N ARG A 18 -14.31 -0.83 -60.95
CA ARG A 18 -13.21 -0.75 -59.97
C ARG A 18 -13.84 -0.68 -58.59
N LEU A 19 -13.87 -1.80 -57.85
CA LEU A 19 -13.61 -1.83 -56.39
C LEU A 19 -13.71 -3.25 -55.77
N LEU A 20 -13.51 -4.34 -56.52
CA LEU A 20 -13.49 -5.72 -55.97
C LEU A 20 -12.11 -6.16 -55.45
N ARG A 21 -11.35 -5.24 -54.85
CA ARG A 21 -10.12 -5.53 -54.09
C ARG A 21 -10.01 -4.52 -52.95
N ASN A 22 -10.79 -4.67 -51.88
CA ASN A 22 -10.45 -4.02 -50.59
C ASN A 22 -11.20 -4.50 -49.34
N THR A 23 -11.94 -5.62 -49.40
CA THR A 23 -12.76 -6.08 -48.25
C THR A 23 -12.15 -7.19 -47.40
N ARG A 24 -10.88 -7.59 -47.62
CA ARG A 24 -10.21 -8.61 -46.78
C ARG A 24 -9.24 -8.07 -45.73
N VAL A 25 -8.94 -6.77 -45.71
CA VAL A 25 -8.04 -6.19 -44.69
C VAL A 25 -8.80 -5.60 -43.50
N ALA A 26 -10.07 -5.21 -43.68
CA ALA A 26 -10.86 -4.58 -42.62
C ALA A 26 -11.29 -5.54 -41.49
N MET A 27 -11.28 -6.85 -41.71
CA MET A 27 -11.76 -7.83 -40.74
C MET A 27 -10.67 -8.40 -39.80
N GLY A 28 -9.39 -8.14 -40.08
CA GLY A 28 -8.27 -8.58 -39.23
C GLY A 28 -7.89 -7.58 -38.13
N VAL A 29 -8.19 -6.29 -38.31
CA VAL A 29 -7.78 -5.23 -37.37
C VAL A 29 -8.77 -5.08 -36.19
N ILE A 30 -10.04 -5.46 -36.39
CA ILE A 30 -11.08 -5.31 -35.36
C ILE A 30 -10.98 -6.41 -34.28
N CYS A 31 -10.55 -7.63 -34.61
CA CYS A 31 -10.36 -8.71 -33.63
C CYS A 31 -9.14 -8.49 -32.71
N ALA A 32 -8.09 -7.81 -33.17
CA ALA A 32 -6.90 -7.53 -32.34
C ALA A 32 -7.13 -6.38 -31.31
N LEU A 33 -8.02 -5.44 -31.62
CA LEU A 33 -8.38 -4.34 -30.71
C LEU A 33 -9.32 -4.79 -29.57
N ILE A 34 -10.21 -5.75 -29.83
CA ILE A 34 -11.13 -6.28 -28.79
C ILE A 34 -10.40 -7.24 -27.84
N ALA A 35 -9.38 -7.97 -28.29
CA ALA A 35 -8.54 -8.78 -27.42
C ALA A 35 -7.68 -7.92 -26.46
N SER A 36 -7.19 -6.77 -26.92
CA SER A 36 -6.34 -5.87 -26.12
C SER A 36 -7.11 -5.14 -25.01
N LEU A 37 -8.40 -4.83 -25.21
CA LEU A 37 -9.26 -4.21 -24.19
C LEU A 37 -9.71 -5.22 -23.11
N SER A 38 -9.79 -6.49 -23.44
CA SER A 38 -10.27 -7.54 -22.52
C SER A 38 -9.20 -7.98 -21.51
N LEU A 39 -7.93 -7.97 -21.91
CA LEU A 39 -6.81 -8.27 -21.00
C LEU A 39 -6.50 -7.11 -20.04
N SER A 40 -6.62 -5.87 -20.49
CA SER A 40 -6.39 -4.69 -19.64
C SER A 40 -7.48 -4.53 -18.57
N ALA A 41 -8.74 -4.75 -18.94
CA ALA A 41 -9.86 -4.69 -18.00
C ALA A 41 -9.83 -5.83 -16.96
N CYS A 42 -9.30 -7.01 -17.29
CA CYS A 42 -9.11 -8.09 -16.31
C CYS A 42 -7.97 -7.76 -15.33
N SER A 43 -6.85 -7.21 -15.80
CA SER A 43 -5.74 -6.77 -14.94
C SER A 43 -6.16 -5.64 -14.00
N GLU A 44 -6.93 -4.67 -14.49
CA GLU A 44 -7.48 -3.59 -13.66
C GLU A 44 -8.52 -4.10 -12.67
N ALA A 45 -9.38 -5.04 -13.07
CA ALA A 45 -10.35 -5.67 -12.17
C ALA A 45 -9.66 -6.50 -11.07
N ASP A 46 -8.57 -7.21 -11.38
CA ASP A 46 -7.81 -7.96 -10.38
C ASP A 46 -6.98 -7.04 -9.48
N THR A 47 -6.44 -5.94 -10.00
CA THR A 47 -5.77 -4.91 -9.19
C THR A 47 -6.77 -4.22 -8.27
N ALA A 48 -7.98 -3.89 -8.76
CA ALA A 48 -9.06 -3.32 -7.96
C ALA A 48 -9.57 -4.32 -6.91
N ARG A 49 -9.71 -5.60 -7.25
CA ARG A 49 -10.08 -6.64 -6.27
C ARG A 49 -9.00 -6.84 -5.21
N GLN A 50 -7.72 -6.80 -5.57
CA GLN A 50 -6.63 -6.88 -4.60
C GLN A 50 -6.59 -5.64 -3.69
N ALA A 51 -6.81 -4.44 -4.24
CA ALA A 51 -6.89 -3.20 -3.48
C ALA A 51 -8.10 -3.22 -2.52
N VAL A 52 -9.27 -3.69 -2.96
CA VAL A 52 -10.46 -3.82 -2.13
C VAL A 52 -10.30 -4.92 -1.08
N ALA A 53 -9.66 -6.05 -1.41
CA ALA A 53 -9.35 -7.10 -0.44
C ALA A 53 -8.33 -6.61 0.61
N GLY A 54 -7.34 -5.83 0.20
CA GLY A 54 -6.40 -5.14 1.09
C GLY A 54 -7.12 -4.16 2.01
N ALA A 55 -7.96 -3.28 1.46
CA ALA A 55 -8.76 -2.33 2.22
C ALA A 55 -9.76 -3.01 3.17
N ALA A 56 -10.39 -4.12 2.76
CA ALA A 56 -11.30 -4.89 3.59
C ALA A 56 -10.58 -5.63 4.71
N LYS A 57 -9.35 -6.12 4.48
CA LYS A 57 -8.49 -6.70 5.52
C LYS A 57 -8.05 -5.63 6.52
N THR A 58 -7.66 -4.46 6.05
CA THR A 58 -7.32 -3.29 6.88
C THR A 58 -8.52 -2.81 7.70
N ALA A 59 -9.71 -2.74 7.11
CA ALA A 59 -10.94 -2.36 7.80
C ALA A 59 -11.37 -3.43 8.83
N SER A 60 -11.31 -4.71 8.48
CA SER A 60 -11.64 -5.81 9.40
C SER A 60 -10.66 -5.91 10.56
N GLN A 61 -9.38 -5.58 10.34
CA GLN A 61 -8.38 -5.46 11.38
C GLN A 61 -8.65 -4.25 12.29
N ARG A 62 -9.02 -3.09 11.72
CA ARG A 62 -9.43 -1.90 12.48
C ARG A 62 -10.66 -2.14 13.36
N ILE A 63 -11.63 -2.94 12.90
CA ILE A 63 -12.86 -3.27 13.65
C ILE A 63 -12.56 -4.20 14.84
N ARG A 64 -11.56 -5.08 14.75
CA ARG A 64 -11.17 -5.98 15.86
C ARG A 64 -10.34 -5.29 16.96
N THR A 65 -9.85 -4.07 16.73
CA THR A 65 -8.88 -3.37 17.61
C THR A 65 -9.45 -2.15 18.33
N ALA A 66 -10.77 -2.04 18.53
CA ALA A 66 -11.33 -0.93 19.30
C ALA A 66 -10.72 -0.91 20.73
N GLY A 67 -9.77 0.00 20.98
CA GLY A 67 -9.01 0.12 22.23
C GLY A 67 -7.55 -0.36 22.19
N ILE A 68 -7.13 -1.10 21.16
CA ILE A 68 -5.73 -1.48 20.96
C ILE A 68 -5.06 -0.41 20.09
N PRO A 69 -3.98 0.26 20.57
CA PRO A 69 -3.26 1.24 19.78
C PRO A 69 -2.76 0.62 18.47
N ASP A 70 -2.88 1.34 17.36
CA ASP A 70 -2.26 0.92 16.11
C ASP A 70 -0.72 0.90 16.24
N ALA A 71 -0.07 0.07 15.42
CA ALA A 71 1.38 -0.13 15.52
C ALA A 71 2.18 1.16 15.27
N GLN A 72 1.69 2.05 14.39
CA GLN A 72 2.34 3.33 14.11
C GLN A 72 2.35 4.21 15.36
N ASN A 73 1.22 4.34 16.03
CA ASN A 73 1.08 5.09 17.27
C ASN A 73 1.98 4.53 18.38
N VAL A 74 2.16 3.21 18.45
CA VAL A 74 3.11 2.60 19.40
C VAL A 74 4.55 3.01 19.11
N VAL A 75 5.01 2.93 17.85
CA VAL A 75 6.34 3.42 17.46
C VAL A 75 6.50 4.91 17.79
N HIS A 76 5.50 5.73 17.48
CA HIS A 76 5.53 7.17 17.75
C HIS A 76 5.69 7.47 19.26
N ARG A 77 4.94 6.76 20.11
CA ARG A 77 5.05 6.88 21.57
C ARG A 77 6.41 6.39 22.09
N MET A 78 6.92 5.29 21.56
CA MET A 78 8.26 4.78 21.90
C MET A 78 9.34 5.81 21.54
N LEU A 79 9.26 6.42 20.36
CA LEU A 79 10.17 7.47 19.92
C LEU A 79 10.11 8.69 20.85
N THR A 80 8.90 9.08 21.26
CA THR A 80 8.68 10.18 22.21
C THR A 80 9.35 9.90 23.56
N CYS A 81 9.18 8.69 24.12
CA CYS A 81 9.84 8.28 25.36
C CYS A 81 11.38 8.29 25.22
N ALA A 82 11.90 7.71 24.14
CA ALA A 82 13.34 7.62 23.88
C ALA A 82 13.98 9.01 23.71
N ARG A 83 13.34 9.93 22.97
CA ARG A 83 13.80 11.32 22.81
C ARG A 83 13.81 12.10 24.12
N ALA A 84 12.84 11.85 24.98
CA ALA A 84 12.80 12.43 26.32
C ALA A 84 13.80 11.78 27.30
N GLY A 85 14.51 10.72 26.89
CA GLY A 85 15.36 9.93 27.79
C GLY A 85 14.58 9.19 28.88
N ASN A 86 13.26 9.06 28.74
CA ASN A 86 12.38 8.39 29.70
C ASN A 86 12.37 6.88 29.43
N TRP A 87 13.49 6.24 29.77
CA TRP A 87 13.70 4.81 29.56
C TRP A 87 12.85 3.92 30.48
N ASP A 88 12.44 4.45 31.64
CA ASP A 88 11.48 3.81 32.53
C ASP A 88 10.11 3.67 31.86
N ALA A 89 9.61 4.71 31.20
CA ALA A 89 8.38 4.60 30.40
C ALA A 89 8.58 3.80 29.12
N TYR A 90 9.77 3.87 28.51
CA TYR A 90 10.09 3.11 27.30
C TYR A 90 9.99 1.60 27.53
N ILE A 91 10.42 1.10 28.70
CA ILE A 91 10.42 -0.35 28.96
C ILE A 91 9.02 -0.93 29.13
N GLU A 92 7.99 -0.11 29.30
CA GLU A 92 6.59 -0.57 29.28
C GLU A 92 6.16 -1.11 27.92
N PHE A 93 6.88 -0.76 26.85
CA PHE A 93 6.69 -1.34 25.51
C PHE A 93 7.45 -2.66 25.31
N TYR A 94 8.27 -3.10 26.27
CA TYR A 94 8.96 -4.37 26.17
C TYR A 94 7.94 -5.50 26.32
N ALA A 95 7.77 -6.29 25.25
CA ALA A 95 6.73 -7.30 25.16
C ALA A 95 6.92 -8.45 26.16
N GLU A 96 8.10 -8.56 26.76
CA GLU A 96 8.45 -9.59 27.73
C GLU A 96 8.79 -8.99 29.11
N SER A 97 8.17 -7.85 29.45
CA SER A 97 8.41 -7.16 30.71
C SER A 97 8.08 -8.02 31.92
N GLU A 98 7.18 -9.00 31.79
CA GLU A 98 6.88 -10.01 32.81
C GLU A 98 8.04 -10.98 33.08
N LYS A 99 9.00 -11.12 32.16
CA LYS A 99 10.24 -11.89 32.38
C LYS A 99 11.23 -11.14 33.28
N LEU A 100 11.04 -9.85 33.51
CA LEU A 100 11.80 -9.05 34.46
C LEU A 100 11.27 -9.33 35.88
N ARG A 101 11.67 -10.47 36.44
CA ARG A 101 11.20 -10.98 37.75
C ARG A 101 11.60 -10.12 38.95
N THR A 102 12.54 -9.20 38.76
CA THR A 102 13.08 -8.34 39.82
C THR A 102 13.30 -6.92 39.33
N ASP A 103 13.20 -5.96 40.24
CA ASP A 103 13.54 -4.56 39.96
C ASP A 103 14.97 -4.40 39.45
N LYS A 104 15.90 -5.23 39.95
CA LYS A 104 17.28 -5.24 39.48
C LYS A 104 17.37 -5.55 37.97
N GLN A 105 16.67 -6.58 37.50
CA GLN A 105 16.67 -6.93 36.07
C GLN A 105 16.07 -5.81 35.22
N ARG A 106 14.99 -5.18 35.71
CA ARG A 106 14.39 -4.01 35.05
C ARG A 106 15.38 -2.84 34.98
N GLN A 107 16.07 -2.52 36.08
CA GLN A 107 17.06 -1.45 36.14
C GLN A 107 18.30 -1.74 35.29
N ASP A 108 18.79 -2.98 35.25
CA ASP A 108 19.89 -3.40 34.38
C ASP A 108 19.51 -3.22 32.90
N LEU A 109 18.26 -3.51 32.54
CA LEU A 109 17.77 -3.32 31.17
C LEU A 109 17.64 -1.83 30.80
N ILE A 110 17.07 -1.03 31.70
CA ILE A 110 16.99 0.44 31.55
C ILE A 110 18.39 1.03 31.38
N TYR A 111 19.36 0.58 32.18
CA TYR A 111 20.76 0.98 32.07
C TYR A 111 21.33 0.64 30.69
N ARG A 112 21.09 -0.56 30.16
CA ARG A 112 21.55 -0.95 28.82
C ARG A 112 20.96 -0.06 27.71
N PHE A 113 19.66 0.22 27.78
CA PHE A 113 19.03 1.16 26.84
C PHE A 113 19.68 2.53 26.89
N ARG A 114 19.87 3.08 28.10
CA ARG A 114 20.45 4.40 28.30
C ARG A 114 21.91 4.48 27.83
N SER A 115 22.73 3.52 28.23
CA SER A 115 24.20 3.59 28.10
C SER A 115 24.77 2.93 26.85
N HIS A 116 24.06 1.98 26.25
CA HIS A 116 24.62 1.18 25.15
C HIS A 116 23.77 1.21 23.88
N TRP A 117 22.45 1.33 24.00
CA TRP A 117 21.55 1.14 22.85
C TRP A 117 20.79 2.40 22.43
N SER A 118 20.89 3.50 23.19
CA SER A 118 20.07 4.71 22.99
C SER A 118 20.14 5.27 21.57
N SER A 119 21.35 5.46 21.03
CA SER A 119 21.56 5.98 19.68
C SER A 119 20.97 5.06 18.61
N ARG A 120 21.17 3.74 18.74
CA ARG A 120 20.64 2.74 17.79
C ARG A 120 19.11 2.69 17.85
N VAL A 121 18.54 2.71 19.05
CA VAL A 121 17.09 2.69 19.28
C VAL A 121 16.44 3.94 18.70
N LEU A 122 17.00 5.12 18.95
CA LEU A 122 16.52 6.37 18.37
C LEU A 122 16.54 6.32 16.85
N ALA A 123 17.68 5.96 16.25
CA ALA A 123 17.80 5.89 14.79
C ALA A 123 16.81 4.88 14.16
N SER A 124 16.61 3.71 14.77
CA SER A 124 15.63 2.73 14.32
C SER A 124 14.20 3.24 14.43
N LEU A 125 13.84 3.90 15.52
CA LEU A 125 12.49 4.43 15.73
C LEU A 125 12.20 5.64 14.84
N GLU A 126 13.17 6.51 14.59
CA GLU A 126 13.01 7.64 13.68
C GLU A 126 12.76 7.20 12.25
N ARG A 127 13.39 6.09 11.83
CA ARG A 127 13.11 5.44 10.55
C ARG A 127 11.73 4.82 10.53
N ALA A 128 11.38 4.07 11.57
CA ALA A 128 10.09 3.40 11.66
C ALA A 128 8.91 4.40 11.72
N ASP A 129 9.07 5.56 12.36
CA ASP A 129 8.04 6.60 12.46
C ASP A 129 7.70 7.25 11.10
N GLN A 130 8.52 7.04 10.08
CA GLN A 130 8.36 7.61 8.73
C GLN A 130 7.75 6.64 7.71
N VAL A 131 7.55 5.38 8.08
CA VAL A 131 7.07 4.34 7.16
C VAL A 131 5.83 3.66 7.73
N GLU A 132 4.90 3.30 6.86
CA GLU A 132 3.75 2.50 7.28
C GLU A 132 4.19 1.04 7.54
N PRO A 133 3.71 0.40 8.61
CA PRO A 133 4.06 -0.98 8.91
C PRO A 133 3.33 -1.95 7.98
N VAL A 134 4.04 -3.00 7.57
CA VAL A 134 3.41 -4.20 7.02
C VAL A 134 3.00 -5.11 8.17
N ILE A 135 1.72 -5.45 8.25
CA ILE A 135 1.21 -6.38 9.25
C ILE A 135 1.29 -7.81 8.70
N ASP A 136 2.11 -8.64 9.34
CA ASP A 136 2.24 -10.07 9.05
C ASP A 136 1.94 -10.88 10.32
N GLY A 137 0.71 -11.40 10.41
CA GLY A 137 0.22 -12.13 11.59
C GLY A 137 0.30 -11.28 12.86
N ASP A 138 1.18 -11.72 13.77
CA ASP A 138 1.44 -11.07 15.06
C ASP A 138 2.63 -10.11 15.02
N GLN A 139 3.08 -9.74 13.82
CA GLN A 139 4.17 -8.77 13.64
C GLN A 139 3.69 -7.53 12.89
N ALA A 140 4.20 -6.38 13.30
CA ALA A 140 4.18 -5.15 12.52
C ALA A 140 5.63 -4.82 12.15
N ILE A 141 5.93 -4.91 10.86
CA ILE A 141 7.29 -4.79 10.32
C ILE A 141 7.42 -3.42 9.67
N PHE A 142 8.35 -2.60 10.17
CA PHE A 142 8.66 -1.28 9.66
C PHE A 142 9.95 -1.39 8.84
N SER A 143 9.85 -1.23 7.53
CA SER A 143 10.99 -1.31 6.62
C SER A 143 11.04 -0.10 5.71
N ASP A 144 12.24 0.40 5.45
CA ASP A 144 12.53 1.41 4.44
C ASP A 144 13.47 0.82 3.36
N ASP A 145 14.00 1.67 2.50
CA ASP A 145 14.97 1.33 1.46
C ASP A 145 16.28 0.74 1.99
N ARG A 146 16.61 0.97 3.27
CA ARG A 146 17.78 0.43 3.97
C ARG A 146 17.46 -0.86 4.73
N GLY A 147 16.26 -1.43 4.54
CA GLY A 147 15.81 -2.68 5.16
C GLY A 147 14.95 -2.47 6.41
N VAL A 148 14.90 -3.50 7.26
CA VAL A 148 14.05 -3.49 8.47
C VAL A 148 14.58 -2.45 9.46
N ALA A 149 13.76 -1.44 9.75
CA ALA A 149 14.03 -0.42 10.74
C ALA A 149 13.64 -0.88 12.15
N PHE A 150 12.45 -1.49 12.27
CA PHE A 150 11.88 -1.93 13.54
C PHE A 150 10.83 -3.01 13.35
N VAL A 151 10.60 -3.84 14.39
CA VAL A 151 9.53 -4.83 14.42
C VAL A 151 8.82 -4.77 15.76
N LEU A 152 7.51 -4.68 15.72
CA LEU A 152 6.65 -4.87 16.88
C LEU A 152 5.99 -6.24 16.81
N TYR A 153 5.77 -6.83 17.97
CA TYR A 153 5.11 -8.11 18.17
C TYR A 153 3.83 -7.87 18.96
N ARG A 154 2.77 -8.56 18.57
CA ARG A 154 1.53 -8.59 19.32
C ARG A 154 1.73 -9.45 20.57
N LYS A 155 1.36 -8.89 21.72
CA LYS A 155 1.32 -9.54 23.02
C LYS A 155 0.01 -10.32 23.17
N ASP A 156 -0.05 -11.18 24.18
CA ASP A 156 -1.25 -11.96 24.51
C ASP A 156 -2.47 -11.08 24.85
N ASP A 157 -2.22 -9.89 25.40
CA ASP A 157 -3.23 -8.85 25.69
C ASP A 157 -3.66 -8.06 24.43
N GLY A 158 -3.11 -8.39 23.26
CA GLY A 158 -3.38 -7.74 21.98
C GLY A 158 -2.58 -6.45 21.73
N HIS A 159 -1.88 -5.91 22.73
CA HIS A 159 -1.04 -4.73 22.55
C HIS A 159 0.24 -5.04 21.78
N TRP A 160 0.80 -4.01 21.14
CA TRP A 160 2.10 -4.12 20.49
C TRP A 160 3.24 -3.83 21.46
N GLY A 161 4.31 -4.60 21.34
CA GLY A 161 5.56 -4.35 22.05
C GLY A 161 6.77 -4.84 21.25
N PHE A 162 7.96 -4.44 21.66
CA PHE A 162 9.20 -4.91 21.03
C PHE A 162 9.79 -6.09 21.81
N ARG A 163 10.66 -6.85 21.15
CA ARG A 163 11.46 -7.93 21.75
C ARG A 163 12.93 -7.67 21.47
N LEU A 164 13.81 -8.25 22.29
CA LEU A 164 15.27 -8.16 22.17
C LEU A 164 15.87 -9.49 21.71
#